data_AF-A0A2G5GSF0-F1
#
_entry.id   AF-A0A2G5GSF0-F1
#
_cell.length_a   1.000
_cell.length_b   1.000
_cell.length_c   1.000
_cell.angle_alpha   90.00
_cell.angle_beta   90.00
_cell.angle_gamma   90.00
#
_symmetry.space_group_name_H-M   'P 1'
#
loop_
_entity.id
_entity.type
_entity.pdbx_description
1 polymer ?
#
loop_
_entity_poly.entity_id
_entity_poly.type
_entity_poly.pdbx_seq_one_letter_code
_entity_poly.pdbx_strand_id
1 'polypeptide(L)'
;MSSHPAACLAAAKAFASGINSVSMDFIRENAAGIMQRAPIKYVREATLRGNLFATDDSSGAISSVYTDFFVDHGEPLEALRWVREGLNWPLGELLDGHEFLLMLEIRLRSRSRSRSASQAGR
;
A
#
# COMPACT_ATOMS: atom_id res chain seq x y z
N MET A 1 -1.55 -6.17 0.64
CA MET A 1 -0.22 -6.81 0.50
C MET A 1 -0.13 -7.33 -0.91
N SER A 2 1.04 -7.24 -1.54
CA SER A 2 1.29 -7.77 -2.88
C SER A 2 2.79 -7.89 -3.12
N SER A 3 3.25 -9.01 -3.67
CA SER A 3 4.61 -9.14 -4.21
C SER A 3 4.83 -8.30 -5.48
N HIS A 4 3.76 -8.00 -6.23
CA HIS A 4 3.89 -7.36 -7.53
C HIS A 4 3.70 -5.82 -7.46
N PRO A 5 4.67 -5.02 -7.94
CA PRO A 5 4.54 -3.55 -7.93
C PRO A 5 3.42 -3.02 -8.82
N ALA A 6 3.09 -3.71 -9.92
CA ALA A 6 1.99 -3.32 -10.81
C ALA A 6 0.63 -3.29 -10.07
N ALA A 7 0.38 -4.26 -9.18
CA ALA A 7 -0.83 -4.29 -8.35
C ALA A 7 -0.86 -3.12 -7.35
N CYS A 8 0.28 -2.76 -6.76
CA CYS A 8 0.38 -1.60 -5.87
C CYS A 8 0.09 -0.28 -6.62
N LEU A 9 0.65 -0.13 -7.83
CA LEU A 9 0.37 1.03 -8.69
C LEU A 9 -1.10 1.12 -9.08
N ALA A 10 -1.70 -0.01 -9.47
CA ALA A 10 -3.12 -0.07 -9.82
C ALA A 10 -4.01 0.33 -8.64
N ALA A 11 -3.74 -0.20 -7.44
CA ALA A 11 -4.48 0.15 -6.23
C ALA A 11 -4.31 1.63 -5.87
N ALA A 12 -3.08 2.15 -5.88
CA ALA A 12 -2.81 3.55 -5.59
C ALA A 12 -3.46 4.50 -6.60
N LYS A 13 -3.54 4.10 -7.88
CA LYS A 13 -4.24 4.87 -8.92
C LYS A 13 -5.76 4.79 -8.80
N ALA A 14 -6.31 3.65 -8.38
CA ALA A 14 -7.75 3.44 -8.27
C ALA A 14 -8.35 4.14 -7.04
N PHE A 15 -7.63 4.12 -5.92
CA PHE A 15 -8.16 4.55 -4.61
C PHE A 15 -7.52 5.83 -4.05
N ALA A 16 -6.41 6.28 -4.65
CA ALA A 16 -5.71 7.51 -4.28
C ALA A 16 -5.31 8.30 -5.54
N SER A 17 -4.47 9.32 -5.39
CA SER A 17 -3.98 10.13 -6.51
C SER A 17 -2.69 9.55 -7.13
N GLY A 18 -2.53 8.23 -7.09
CA GLY A 18 -1.33 7.52 -7.54
C GLY A 18 -0.29 7.27 -6.44
N ILE A 19 0.77 6.54 -6.79
CA ILE A 19 1.75 6.01 -5.81
C ILE A 19 2.48 7.10 -5.02
N ASN A 20 2.68 8.28 -5.60
CA ASN A 20 3.34 9.41 -4.93
C ASN A 20 2.46 10.07 -3.85
N SER A 21 1.16 9.75 -3.83
CA SER A 21 0.22 10.29 -2.82
C SER A 21 0.10 9.42 -1.57
N VAL A 22 0.83 8.30 -1.53
CA VAL A 22 0.82 7.38 -0.39
C VAL A 22 1.49 8.04 0.81
N SER A 23 0.76 8.13 1.93
CA SER A 23 1.30 8.65 3.19
C SER A 23 2.04 7.56 3.95
N MET A 24 3.37 7.71 4.05
CA MET A 24 4.21 6.78 4.81
C MET A 24 3.94 6.88 6.32
N ASP A 25 3.59 8.06 6.82
CA ASP A 25 3.22 8.26 8.22
C ASP A 25 1.93 7.50 8.56
N PHE A 26 0.93 7.56 7.66
CA PHE A 26 -0.31 6.80 7.82
C PHE A 26 -0.05 5.29 7.91
N ILE A 27 0.81 4.76 7.04
CA ILE A 27 1.20 3.35 7.10
C ILE A 27 1.90 3.05 8.43
N ARG A 28 2.90 3.85 8.83
CA ARG A 28 3.66 3.64 10.07
C ARG A 28 2.75 3.56 11.30
N GLU A 29 1.80 4.48 11.40
CA GLU A 29 0.90 4.59 12.55
C GLU A 29 -0.15 3.48 12.62
N ASN A 30 -0.63 3.01 11.47
CA ASN A 30 -1.82 2.15 11.41
C ASN A 30 -1.52 0.68 11.09
N ALA A 31 -0.36 0.38 10.49
CA ALA A 31 -0.09 -0.93 9.91
C ALA A 31 -0.24 -2.08 10.92
N ALA A 32 0.40 -1.96 12.08
CA ALA A 32 0.36 -2.99 13.12
C ALA A 32 -1.06 -3.25 13.62
N GLY A 33 -1.81 -2.19 13.90
CA GLY A 33 -3.18 -2.29 14.41
C GLY A 33 -4.16 -2.89 13.40
N ILE A 34 -4.03 -2.52 12.12
CA ILE A 34 -4.87 -3.05 11.04
C ILE A 34 -4.56 -4.53 10.80
N MET A 35 -3.29 -4.90 10.72
CA MET A 35 -2.89 -6.29 10.47
C MET A 35 -3.35 -7.20 11.61
N GLN A 36 -3.13 -6.83 12.88
CA GLN A 36 -3.56 -7.64 14.04
C GLN A 36 -5.07 -7.92 14.08
N ARG A 37 -5.88 -7.03 13.49
CA ARG A 37 -7.35 -7.16 13.42
C ARG A 37 -7.84 -7.82 12.12
N ALA A 38 -6.93 -8.18 11.21
CA ALA A 38 -7.32 -8.79 9.95
C ALA A 38 -8.03 -10.14 10.19
N PRO A 39 -9.16 -10.41 9.50
CA PRO A 39 -9.87 -11.67 9.63
C PRO A 39 -9.11 -12.84 8.98
N ILE A 40 -8.16 -12.53 8.09
CA ILE A 40 -7.37 -13.50 7.35
C ILE A 40 -6.06 -13.76 8.10
N LYS A 41 -5.84 -15.03 8.51
CA LYS A 41 -4.67 -15.47 9.28
C LYS A 41 -3.35 -15.02 8.64
N TYR A 42 -3.23 -15.19 7.33
CA TYR A 42 -2.07 -14.80 6.53
C TYR A 42 -1.66 -13.33 6.74
N VAL A 43 -2.63 -12.40 6.73
CA VAL A 43 -2.38 -10.97 6.95
C VAL A 43 -2.10 -10.68 8.41
N ARG A 44 -2.81 -11.36 9.31
CA ARG A 44 -2.71 -11.13 10.76
C ARG A 44 -1.38 -11.57 11.37
N GLU A 45 -0.80 -12.64 10.84
CA GLU A 45 0.43 -13.24 11.36
C GLU A 45 1.70 -12.80 10.60
N ALA A 46 1.54 -12.07 9.49
CA ALA A 46 2.66 -11.50 8.76
C ALA A 46 3.41 -10.45 9.61
N THR A 47 4.73 -10.42 9.48
CA THR A 47 5.60 -9.55 10.30
C THR A 47 5.95 -8.27 9.54
N LEU A 48 5.74 -7.11 10.14
CA LEU A 48 6.15 -5.82 9.56
C LEU A 48 7.68 -5.75 9.41
N ARG A 49 8.16 -5.32 8.24
CA ARG A 49 9.58 -5.25 7.87
C ARG A 49 9.88 -4.00 7.03
N GLY A 50 11.13 -3.57 7.06
CA GLY A 50 11.60 -2.39 6.35
C GLY A 50 11.76 -1.18 7.27
N ASN A 51 12.47 -0.19 6.72
CA ASN A 51 12.91 1.00 7.43
C ASN A 51 11.75 1.82 8.02
N LEU A 52 10.54 1.70 7.45
CA LEU A 52 9.37 2.39 7.96
C LEU A 52 8.99 1.96 9.39
N PHE A 53 9.25 0.70 9.75
CA PHE A 53 8.87 0.10 11.03
C PHE A 53 10.06 -0.15 11.96
N ALA A 54 11.26 -0.34 11.40
CA ALA A 54 12.50 -0.57 12.13
C ALA A 54 13.61 0.32 11.54
N THR A 55 14.02 1.36 12.27
CA THR A 55 14.98 2.37 11.76
C THR A 55 16.39 1.83 11.50
N ASP A 56 16.72 0.68 12.08
CA ASP A 56 17.97 -0.06 11.90
C ASP A 56 17.94 -1.02 10.70
N ASP A 57 16.81 -1.12 9.99
CA ASP A 57 16.69 -1.96 8.80
C ASP A 57 17.49 -1.37 7.63
N SER A 58 18.55 -2.09 7.24
CA SER A 58 19.45 -1.76 6.12
C SER A 58 19.21 -2.62 4.87
N SER A 59 18.11 -3.36 4.81
CA SER A 59 17.80 -4.28 3.69
C SER A 59 17.37 -3.56 2.40
N GLY A 60 17.03 -2.28 2.49
CA GLY A 60 16.45 -1.50 1.40
C GLY A 60 14.93 -1.64 1.28
N ALA A 61 14.29 -2.55 2.03
CA ALA A 61 12.85 -2.54 2.20
C ALA A 61 12.41 -1.29 2.99
N ILE A 62 11.32 -0.64 2.57
CA ILE A 62 10.77 0.50 3.30
C ILE A 62 9.46 0.08 3.98
N SER A 63 8.46 -0.33 3.20
CA SER A 63 7.15 -0.76 3.71
C SER A 63 6.81 -2.14 3.19
N SER A 64 7.21 -3.15 3.95
CA SER A 64 7.13 -4.55 3.57
C SER A 64 6.60 -5.41 4.72
N VAL A 65 6.21 -6.63 4.39
CA VAL A 65 5.81 -7.64 5.36
C VAL A 65 6.45 -8.96 5.00
N TYR A 66 7.00 -9.65 6.00
CA TYR A 66 7.44 -11.03 5.86
C TYR A 66 6.24 -11.95 6.01
N THR A 67 5.98 -12.75 4.98
CA THR A 67 4.80 -13.61 4.91
C THR A 67 5.14 -15.09 4.88
N ASP A 68 6.44 -15.43 4.85
CA ASP A 68 6.96 -16.80 4.71
C ASP A 68 6.45 -17.51 3.43
N PHE A 69 5.96 -16.72 2.46
CA PHE A 69 5.44 -17.19 1.19
C PHE A 69 6.46 -16.93 0.09
N PHE A 70 7.14 -17.99 -0.33
CA PHE A 70 8.21 -17.94 -1.33
C PHE A 70 7.61 -18.16 -2.73
N VAL A 71 7.30 -17.07 -3.43
CA VAL A 71 6.97 -17.08 -4.86
C VAL A 71 8.21 -16.78 -5.68
N ASP A 72 8.20 -17.20 -6.94
CA ASP A 72 9.20 -16.75 -7.90
C ASP A 72 9.09 -15.23 -8.09
N HIS A 73 10.13 -14.51 -7.69
CA HIS A 73 10.22 -13.06 -7.78
C HIS A 73 10.80 -12.55 -9.11
N GLY A 74 11.05 -13.42 -10.11
CA GLY A 74 11.58 -13.00 -11.41
C GLY A 74 10.78 -11.87 -12.07
N GLU A 75 9.52 -12.13 -12.43
CA GLU A 75 8.62 -11.11 -13.01
C GLU A 75 8.41 -9.91 -12.06
N PRO A 76 8.13 -10.09 -10.76
CA PRO A 76 8.01 -8.98 -9.82
C PRO A 76 9.23 -8.05 -9.74
N LEU A 77 10.45 -8.60 -9.72
CA LEU A 77 11.70 -7.83 -9.66
C LEU A 77 11.97 -7.10 -10.96
N GLU A 78 11.70 -7.73 -12.11
CA GLU A 78 11.77 -7.02 -13.39
C GLU A 78 10.82 -5.84 -13.40
N ALA A 79 9.54 -6.05 -13.07
CA ALA A 79 8.56 -4.97 -13.00
C ALA A 79 8.97 -3.87 -12.01
N LEU A 80 9.58 -4.22 -10.87
CA LEU A 80 10.08 -3.24 -9.89
C LEU A 80 11.16 -2.36 -10.50
N ARG A 81 12.09 -2.93 -11.28
CA ARG A 81 13.13 -2.17 -11.98
C ARG A 81 12.52 -1.14 -12.92
N TRP A 82 11.59 -1.56 -13.78
CA TRP A 82 10.89 -0.66 -14.71
C TRP A 82 10.15 0.48 -13.98
N VAL A 83 9.47 0.15 -12.87
CA VAL A 83 8.73 1.14 -12.08
C VAL A 83 9.68 2.16 -11.45
N ARG A 84 10.83 1.73 -10.93
CA ARG A 84 11.82 2.62 -10.31
C ARG A 84 12.55 3.52 -11.30
N GLU A 85 12.71 3.08 -12.55
CA GLU A 85 13.28 3.90 -13.62
C GLU A 85 12.32 5.03 -14.04
N GLY A 86 11.01 4.78 -14.01
CA GLY A 86 10.00 5.73 -14.50
C GLY A 86 9.25 6.52 -13.42
N LEU A 87 9.22 6.06 -12.17
CA LEU A 87 8.41 6.61 -11.09
C LEU A 87 9.18 6.63 -9.77
N ASN A 88 8.80 7.54 -8.87
CA ASN A 88 9.31 7.56 -7.51
C ASN A 88 8.64 6.48 -6.67
N TRP A 89 9.26 5.30 -6.58
CA TRP A 89 8.74 4.15 -5.86
C TRP A 89 8.99 4.26 -4.34
N PRO A 90 7.94 4.36 -3.48
CA PRO A 90 8.12 4.66 -2.06
C PRO A 90 8.24 3.42 -1.16
N LEU A 91 7.98 2.20 -1.66
CA LEU A 91 7.86 1.00 -0.81
C LEU A 91 9.19 0.25 -0.61
N GLY A 92 10.25 0.66 -1.32
CA GLY A 92 11.59 0.07 -1.21
C GLY A 92 11.78 -1.20 -2.05
N GLU A 93 12.76 -2.00 -1.68
CA GLU A 93 13.09 -3.27 -2.33
C GLU A 93 12.08 -4.39 -2.02
N LEU A 94 11.91 -5.31 -2.97
CA LEU A 94 11.22 -6.58 -2.74
C LEU A 94 12.24 -7.64 -2.32
N LEU A 95 12.13 -8.14 -1.10
CA LEU A 95 12.99 -9.19 -0.57
C LEU A 95 12.32 -10.56 -0.69
N ASP A 96 13.09 -11.63 -0.70
CA ASP A 96 12.56 -13.00 -0.71
C ASP A 96 11.69 -13.29 0.52
N GLY A 97 10.57 -13.97 0.29
CA GLY A 97 9.57 -14.24 1.33
C GLY A 97 8.83 -13.00 1.85
N HIS A 98 9.00 -11.84 1.20
CA HIS A 98 8.31 -10.60 1.56
C HIS A 98 7.32 -10.15 0.49
N GLU A 99 6.33 -9.37 0.92
CA GLU A 99 5.44 -8.63 0.05
C GLU A 99 5.45 -7.14 0.41
N PHE A 100 5.11 -6.28 -0.56
CA PHE A 100 4.90 -4.87 -0.28
C PHE A 100 3.64 -4.68 0.58
N LEU A 101 3.78 -3.80 1.57
CA LEU A 101 2.66 -3.31 2.35
C LEU A 101 2.26 -1.92 1.85
N LEU A 102 1.08 -1.86 1.24
CA LEU A 102 0.43 -0.61 0.82
C LEU A 102 -0.81 -0.38 1.69
N MET A 103 -0.91 0.81 2.27
CA MET A 103 -2.15 1.32 2.87
C MET A 103 -2.46 2.70 2.32
N LEU A 104 -3.74 2.95 2.06
CA LEU A 104 -4.22 4.17 1.44
C LEU A 104 -5.23 4.84 2.35
N GLU A 105 -4.97 6.10 2.71
CA GLU A 105 -5.94 6.94 3.40
C GLU A 105 -6.94 7.48 2.36
N ILE A 106 -8.13 6.90 2.31
CA ILE A 106 -9.16 7.33 1.35
C ILE A 106 -10.03 8.40 2.00
N ARG A 107 -9.98 9.62 1.47
CA ARG A 107 -10.98 10.64 1.76
C ARG A 107 -12.21 10.37 0.92
N LEU A 108 -13.23 9.74 1.51
CA LEU A 108 -14.54 9.62 0.87
C LEU A 108 -15.05 11.02 0.56
N ARG A 109 -15.10 11.38 -0.74
CA ARG A 109 -15.77 12.62 -1.15
C ARG A 109 -17.20 12.56 -0.62
N SER A 110 -17.52 13.46 0.31
CA SER A 110 -18.91 13.75 0.65
C SER A 110 -19.65 13.98 -0.67
N ARG A 111 -20.58 13.10 -1.00
CA ARG A 111 -21.51 13.34 -2.10
C ARG A 111 -22.27 14.60 -1.70
N SER A 112 -21.95 15.74 -2.30
CA SER A 112 -22.84 16.90 -2.24
C SER A 112 -24.19 16.44 -2.77
N ARG A 113 -25.11 16.17 -1.85
CA ARG A 113 -26.52 16.00 -2.17
C ARG A 113 -26.96 17.36 -2.68
N SER A 114 -26.98 17.54 -4.00
CA SER A 114 -27.67 18.64 -4.65
C SER A 114 -29.14 18.54 -4.21
N ARG A 115 -29.51 19.29 -3.17
CA ARG A 115 -30.92 19.52 -2.85
C ARG A 115 -31.46 20.38 -3.99
N SER A 116 -32.10 19.75 -4.97
CA SER A 116 -32.98 20.45 -5.90
C SER A 116 -34.08 21.07 -5.06
N ALA A 117 -33.98 22.37 -4.79
CA ALA A 117 -35.07 23.14 -4.21
C ALA A 117 -36.17 23.21 -5.27
N SER A 118 -37.21 22.39 -5.11
CA SER A 118 -38.45 22.53 -5.85
C SER A 118 -39.12 23.83 -5.42
N GLN A 119 -38.94 24.86 -6.23
CA GLN A 119 -39.66 26.11 -6.15
C GLN A 119 -41.10 25.84 -6.61
N ALA A 120 -41.97 25.47 -5.67
CA ALA A 120 -43.40 25.39 -5.90
C ALA A 120 -43.97 26.80 -5.72
N GLY A 121 -44.29 27.45 -6.84
CA GLY A 121 -45.08 28.65 -6.84
C GLY A 121 -46.55 28.35 -6.51
N ARG A 122 -47.14 29.19 -5.67
CA ARG A 122 -48.49 29.79 -5.81
C ARG A 122 -48.68 30.83 -4.73
#